data_AF-A0A7X8HAP2-F1
#
_entry.id   AF-A0A7X8HAP2-F1
#
_cell.length_a   1.000
_cell.length_b   1.000
_cell.length_c   1.000
_cell.angle_alpha   90.00
_cell.angle_beta   90.00
_cell.angle_gamma   90.00
#
_symmetry.space_group_name_H-M   'P 1'
#
loop_
_entity.id
_entity.type
_entity.pdbx_description
1 polymer ?
#
loop_
_entity_poly.entity_id
_entity_poly.type
_entity_poly.pdbx_seq_one_letter_code
_entity_poly.pdbx_strand_id
1 'polypeptide(L)'
;MVGAFVPVFLKDRSKHAAGAGVAVKTAKLMADAGFPEAFIVLADENGSVKERTQNAGRITSSMGLSNDEWKIFGEGAGFVAGQVKEKTGLRTVFHHHCAGYIETPDEVDNLTAFTDPELVGLVLDMGHYMFVGGNPLEALKKHRTRICISTSRTAILKLP
;
A
#
# COMPACT_ATOMS: atom_id res chain seq x y z
N MET A 1 -17.10 5.63 -5.61
CA MET A 1 -15.73 6.00 -5.24
C MET A 1 -14.80 5.55 -6.36
N VAL A 2 -13.94 6.45 -6.85
CA VAL A 2 -12.98 6.17 -7.91
C VAL A 2 -11.58 6.16 -7.31
N GLY A 3 -10.78 5.16 -7.67
CA GLY A 3 -9.37 5.10 -7.30
C GLY A 3 -8.56 4.46 -8.41
N ALA A 4 -7.31 4.88 -8.55
CA ALA A 4 -6.39 4.32 -9.54
C ALA A 4 -5.20 3.67 -8.85
N PHE A 5 -4.94 2.41 -9.20
CA PHE A 5 -3.82 1.64 -8.67
C PHE A 5 -2.51 2.11 -9.32
N VAL A 6 -1.51 2.43 -8.50
CA VAL A 6 -0.18 2.84 -8.94
C VAL A 6 0.88 2.04 -8.18
N PRO A 7 1.54 1.06 -8.81
CA PRO A 7 2.65 0.34 -8.19
C PRO A 7 3.92 1.19 -8.22
N VAL A 8 4.67 1.19 -7.12
CA VAL A 8 6.01 1.78 -7.04
C VAL A 8 6.89 0.82 -6.25
N PHE A 9 8.07 0.49 -6.76
CA PHE A 9 9.02 -0.33 -6.01
C PHE A 9 9.68 0.49 -4.90
N LEU A 10 9.03 0.52 -3.74
CA LEU A 10 9.34 1.47 -2.67
C LEU A 10 10.59 1.11 -1.87
N LYS A 11 11.04 -0.14 -1.95
CA LYS A 11 12.32 -0.58 -1.39
C LYS A 11 13.53 0.14 -2.04
N ASP A 12 13.41 0.59 -3.28
CA ASP A 12 14.49 1.25 -4.01
C ASP A 12 14.22 2.75 -4.16
N ARG A 13 15.01 3.56 -3.44
CA ARG A 13 14.93 5.04 -3.45
C ARG A 13 15.03 5.63 -4.86
N SER A 14 15.79 5.00 -5.76
CA SER A 14 15.95 5.50 -7.12
C SER A 14 14.66 5.47 -7.94
N LYS A 15 13.66 4.67 -7.52
CA LYS A 15 12.37 4.51 -8.19
C LYS A 15 11.31 5.52 -7.73
N HIS A 16 11.50 6.17 -6.59
CA HIS A 16 10.47 7.01 -5.97
C HIS A 16 10.09 8.22 -6.83
N ALA A 17 11.07 8.89 -7.44
CA ALA A 17 10.83 10.05 -8.30
C ALA A 17 10.01 9.70 -9.56
N ALA A 18 10.37 8.60 -10.22
CA ALA A 18 9.64 8.11 -11.38
C ALA A 18 8.23 7.65 -11.01
N GLY A 19 8.09 6.91 -9.90
CA GLY A 19 6.81 6.47 -9.35
C GLY A 19 5.88 7.64 -9.00
N ALA A 20 6.41 8.68 -8.35
CA ALA A 20 5.68 9.91 -8.06
C ALA A 20 5.22 10.62 -9.34
N GLY A 21 6.06 10.66 -10.38
CA GLY A 21 5.68 11.20 -11.68
C GLY A 21 4.48 10.49 -12.30
N VAL A 22 4.45 9.15 -12.23
CA VAL A 22 3.30 8.35 -12.69
C VAL A 22 2.08 8.62 -11.82
N ALA A 23 2.22 8.61 -10.50
CA ALA A 23 1.12 8.85 -9.56
C ALA A 23 0.47 10.23 -9.77
N VAL A 24 1.28 11.28 -9.91
CA VAL A 24 0.81 12.65 -10.18
C VAL A 24 0.10 12.74 -11.52
N LYS A 25 0.65 12.12 -12.57
CA LYS A 25 0.00 12.08 -13.90
C LYS A 25 -1.37 11.41 -13.81
N THR A 26 -1.45 10.26 -13.15
CA THR A 26 -2.71 9.53 -12.94
C THR A 26 -3.70 10.35 -12.11
N ALA A 27 -3.25 10.98 -11.04
CA ALA A 27 -4.08 11.84 -10.18
C ALA A 27 -4.66 13.02 -10.96
N LYS A 28 -3.83 13.68 -11.78
CA LYS A 28 -4.25 14.78 -12.63
C LYS A 28 -5.32 14.33 -13.64
N LEU A 29 -5.14 13.18 -14.29
CA LEU A 29 -6.15 12.64 -15.21
C LEU A 29 -7.50 12.39 -14.52
N MET A 30 -7.49 11.86 -13.30
CA MET A 30 -8.72 11.67 -12.52
C MET A 30 -9.38 13.00 -12.15
N ALA A 31 -8.58 13.98 -11.70
CA ALA A 31 -9.07 15.31 -11.37
C ALA A 31 -9.69 16.02 -12.59
N ASP A 32 -8.97 16.02 -13.72
CA ASP A 32 -9.42 16.62 -14.99
C ASP A 32 -10.68 15.93 -15.54
N ALA A 33 -10.87 14.64 -15.24
CA ALA A 33 -12.08 13.89 -15.57
C ALA A 33 -13.27 14.16 -14.63
N GLY A 34 -13.14 15.08 -13.67
CA GLY A 34 -14.21 15.48 -12.76
C GLY A 34 -14.29 14.64 -11.47
N PHE A 35 -13.21 13.96 -11.08
CA PHE A 35 -13.13 13.20 -9.83
C PHE A 35 -12.13 13.80 -8.83
N PRO A 36 -12.36 15.01 -8.31
CA PRO A 36 -11.44 15.69 -7.40
C PRO A 36 -11.26 14.96 -6.05
N GLU A 37 -12.23 14.13 -5.66
CA GLU A 37 -12.20 13.33 -4.43
C GLU A 37 -11.70 11.89 -4.66
N ALA A 38 -11.13 11.59 -5.83
CA ALA A 38 -10.54 10.28 -6.11
C ALA A 38 -9.28 10.03 -5.26
N PHE A 39 -8.94 8.76 -5.13
CA PHE A 39 -7.72 8.33 -4.44
C PHE A 39 -6.69 7.78 -5.40
N ILE A 40 -5.41 8.11 -5.17
CA ILE A 40 -4.33 7.25 -5.64
C ILE A 40 -4.23 6.07 -4.68
N VAL A 41 -4.39 4.87 -5.23
CA VAL A 41 -4.19 3.61 -4.52
C VAL A 41 -2.75 3.17 -4.77
N LEU A 42 -1.85 3.66 -3.93
CA LEU A 42 -0.43 3.30 -3.97
C LEU A 42 -0.27 1.86 -3.48
N ALA A 43 0.59 1.10 -4.12
CA ALA A 43 1.04 -0.18 -3.62
C ALA A 43 2.51 -0.38 -3.95
N ASP A 44 3.12 -1.39 -3.34
CA ASP A 44 4.42 -1.86 -3.79
C ASP A 44 4.32 -2.43 -5.23
N GLU A 45 5.45 -2.60 -5.89
CA GLU A 45 5.54 -3.30 -7.17
C GLU A 45 5.42 -4.82 -6.94
N ASN A 46 4.23 -5.25 -6.53
CA ASN A 46 3.94 -6.64 -6.15
C ASN A 46 4.30 -7.60 -7.30
N GLY A 47 4.97 -8.70 -6.98
CA GLY A 47 5.41 -9.69 -7.97
C GLY A 47 6.79 -9.42 -8.60
N SER A 48 7.43 -8.27 -8.29
CA SER A 48 8.77 -7.95 -8.80
C SER A 48 9.90 -8.69 -8.08
N VAL A 49 9.71 -9.03 -6.80
CA VAL A 49 10.70 -9.76 -6.00
C VAL A 49 10.40 -11.25 -6.02
N LYS A 50 11.32 -12.04 -6.59
CA LYS A 50 11.16 -13.49 -6.76
C LYS A 50 10.87 -14.21 -5.44
N GLU A 51 11.61 -13.91 -4.37
CA GLU A 51 11.43 -14.53 -3.07
C GLU A 51 10.04 -14.24 -2.48
N ARG A 52 9.59 -12.97 -2.53
CA ARG A 52 8.24 -12.58 -2.08
C ARG A 52 7.16 -13.27 -2.88
N THR A 53 7.34 -13.36 -4.20
CA THR A 53 6.36 -13.98 -5.11
C THR A 53 6.21 -15.48 -4.85
N GLN A 54 7.31 -16.20 -4.66
CA GLN A 54 7.29 -17.65 -4.41
C GLN A 54 6.73 -18.01 -3.03
N ASN A 55 6.82 -17.08 -2.07
CA ASN A 55 6.38 -17.26 -0.69
C ASN A 55 5.12 -16.47 -0.34
N ALA A 56 4.38 -15.95 -1.32
CA ALA A 56 3.12 -15.26 -1.08
C ALA A 56 2.14 -16.12 -0.24
N GLY A 57 1.57 -15.53 0.81
CA GLY A 57 0.76 -16.18 1.84
C GLY A 57 1.57 -16.87 2.95
N ARG A 58 2.91 -16.92 2.85
CA ARG A 58 3.82 -17.68 3.73
C ARG A 58 5.09 -16.90 4.08
N ILE A 59 5.00 -15.58 4.07
CA ILE A 59 6.12 -14.69 4.39
C ILE A 59 6.55 -14.87 5.85
N THR A 60 7.86 -14.89 6.07
CA THR A 60 8.48 -14.90 7.40
C THR A 60 9.26 -13.59 7.63
N SER A 61 9.61 -13.29 8.87
CA SER A 61 10.33 -12.05 9.22
C SER A 61 11.69 -11.91 8.51
N SER A 62 12.38 -13.01 8.21
CA SER A 62 13.65 -12.99 7.47
C SER A 62 13.50 -12.61 5.99
N MET A 63 12.27 -12.66 5.45
CA MET A 63 11.93 -12.23 4.08
C MET A 63 11.38 -10.79 4.04
N GLY A 64 11.34 -10.12 5.19
CA GLY A 64 10.85 -8.76 5.34
C GLY A 64 11.89 -7.70 5.00
N LEU A 65 11.51 -6.44 5.20
CA LEU A 65 12.44 -5.31 5.12
C LEU A 65 13.26 -5.20 6.42
N SER A 66 14.54 -4.89 6.27
CA SER A 66 15.37 -4.41 7.39
C SER A 66 14.93 -3.02 7.86
N ASN A 67 15.39 -2.58 9.03
CA ASN A 67 15.03 -1.27 9.59
C ASN A 67 15.40 -0.10 8.66
N ASP A 68 16.54 -0.16 7.96
CA ASP A 68 16.93 0.91 7.04
C ASP A 68 16.11 0.86 5.74
N GLU A 69 15.76 -0.33 5.27
CA GLU A 69 14.84 -0.49 4.14
C GLU A 69 13.42 -0.01 4.49
N TRP A 70 12.96 -0.18 5.73
CA TRP A 70 11.69 0.38 6.21
C TRP A 70 11.67 1.91 6.17
N LYS A 71 12.77 2.57 6.55
CA LYS A 71 12.89 4.03 6.42
C LYS A 71 12.80 4.45 4.96
N ILE A 72 13.53 3.77 4.06
CA ILE A 72 13.45 4.04 2.62
C ILE A 72 12.01 3.85 2.11
N PHE A 73 11.37 2.76 2.50
CA PHE A 73 10.00 2.44 2.08
C PHE A 73 9.00 3.51 2.54
N GLY A 74 9.03 3.85 3.83
CA GLY A 74 8.15 4.87 4.42
C GLY A 74 8.37 6.25 3.82
N GLU A 75 9.63 6.67 3.66
CA GLU A 75 9.98 7.92 2.99
C GLU A 75 9.50 7.96 1.53
N GLY A 76 9.63 6.84 0.80
CA GLY A 76 9.13 6.73 -0.56
C GLY A 76 7.61 6.85 -0.65
N ALA A 77 6.88 6.16 0.23
CA ALA A 77 5.43 6.23 0.29
C ALA A 77 4.96 7.65 0.63
N GLY A 78 5.59 8.28 1.62
CA GLY A 78 5.33 9.67 1.99
C GLY A 78 5.66 10.66 0.88
N PHE A 79 6.79 10.47 0.20
CA PHE A 79 7.20 11.31 -0.94
C PHE A 79 6.19 11.23 -2.10
N VAL A 80 5.79 10.02 -2.51
CA VAL A 80 4.78 9.84 -3.57
C VAL A 80 3.46 10.49 -3.17
N ALA A 81 2.98 10.23 -1.95
CA ALA A 81 1.73 10.80 -1.45
C ALA A 81 1.77 12.33 -1.35
N GLY A 82 2.88 12.89 -0.86
CA GLY A 82 3.10 14.33 -0.79
C GLY A 82 3.09 14.99 -2.16
N GLN A 83 3.78 14.40 -3.14
CA GLN A 83 3.79 14.91 -4.52
C GLN A 83 2.40 14.91 -5.16
N VAL A 84 1.59 13.88 -4.93
CA VAL A 84 0.20 13.82 -5.38
C VAL A 84 -0.62 14.93 -4.71
N LYS A 85 -0.57 15.02 -3.38
CA LYS A 85 -1.34 16.01 -2.60
C LYS A 85 -0.99 17.44 -3.00
N GLU A 86 0.29 17.77 -3.08
CA GLU A 86 0.77 19.11 -3.44
C GLU A 86 0.34 19.53 -4.84
N LYS A 87 0.41 18.63 -5.82
CA LYS A 87 0.22 18.97 -7.23
C LYS A 87 -1.22 18.86 -7.71
N THR A 88 -2.05 18.06 -7.05
CA THR A 88 -3.43 17.81 -7.51
C THR A 88 -4.49 17.91 -6.41
N GLY A 89 -4.10 18.02 -5.14
CA GLY A 89 -5.03 18.01 -4.00
C GLY A 89 -5.62 16.64 -3.66
N LEU A 90 -5.33 15.59 -4.45
CA LEU A 90 -5.87 14.25 -4.21
C LEU A 90 -5.15 13.56 -3.05
N ARG A 91 -5.86 12.63 -2.42
CA ARG A 91 -5.33 11.82 -1.31
C ARG A 91 -4.74 10.51 -1.81
N THR A 92 -3.78 10.00 -1.06
CA THR A 92 -3.16 8.69 -1.32
C THR A 92 -3.50 7.71 -0.22
N VAL A 93 -3.86 6.50 -0.62
CA VAL A 93 -4.10 5.36 0.26
C VAL A 93 -3.19 4.22 -0.16
N PHE A 94 -2.63 3.50 0.81
CA PHE A 94 -1.76 2.37 0.55
C PHE A 94 -2.55 1.07 0.54
N HIS A 95 -2.36 0.24 -0.47
CA HIS A 95 -2.99 -1.08 -0.57
C HIS A 95 -1.96 -2.18 -0.31
N HIS A 96 -2.07 -2.81 0.86
CA HIS A 96 -1.31 -4.03 1.16
C HIS A 96 -1.78 -5.17 0.25
N HIS A 97 -0.84 -6.00 -0.19
CA HIS A 97 -1.10 -7.03 -1.20
C HIS A 97 -0.09 -8.16 -1.09
N CYS A 98 -0.50 -9.35 -1.54
CA CYS A 98 0.41 -10.50 -1.65
C CYS A 98 1.52 -10.24 -2.68
N ALA A 99 2.68 -10.87 -2.47
CA ALA A 99 3.87 -10.78 -3.32
C ALA A 99 4.55 -9.39 -3.38
N GLY A 100 4.20 -8.46 -2.48
CA GLY A 100 4.95 -7.24 -2.19
C GLY A 100 5.55 -7.27 -0.79
N TYR A 101 6.19 -6.18 -0.35
CA TYR A 101 6.75 -6.06 1.00
C TYR A 101 5.74 -5.69 2.10
N ILE A 102 4.52 -5.29 1.72
CA ILE A 102 3.43 -5.02 2.66
C ILE A 102 2.35 -6.06 2.45
N GLU A 103 2.52 -7.20 3.09
CA GLU A 103 1.65 -8.37 2.94
C GLU A 103 1.07 -8.81 4.29
N THR A 104 1.92 -9.00 5.31
CA THR A 104 1.54 -9.56 6.61
C THR A 104 0.96 -8.50 7.57
N PRO A 105 0.23 -8.91 8.63
CA PRO A 105 -0.21 -8.00 9.68
C PRO A 105 0.92 -7.12 10.26
N ASP A 106 2.07 -7.71 10.55
CA ASP A 106 3.24 -6.99 11.10
C ASP A 106 3.82 -6.00 10.08
N GLU A 107 3.79 -6.32 8.79
CA GLU A 107 4.21 -5.39 7.74
C GLU A 107 3.22 -4.23 7.55
N VAL A 108 1.91 -4.48 7.70
CA VAL A 108 0.89 -3.43 7.71
C VAL A 108 1.07 -2.52 8.94
N ASP A 109 1.35 -3.09 10.11
CA ASP A 109 1.67 -2.34 11.32
C ASP A 109 2.87 -1.42 11.09
N ASN A 110 3.97 -1.97 10.57
CA ASN A 110 5.18 -1.22 10.27
C ASN A 110 4.91 -0.11 9.24
N LEU A 111 4.17 -0.39 8.17
CA LEU A 111 3.79 0.66 7.21
C LEU A 111 3.13 1.85 7.91
N THR A 112 2.19 1.58 8.82
CA THR A 112 1.52 2.67 9.55
C THR A 112 2.45 3.40 10.51
N ALA A 113 3.45 2.73 11.09
CA ALA A 113 4.45 3.36 11.95
C ALA A 113 5.46 4.23 11.17
N PHE A 114 5.82 3.84 9.95
CA PHE A 114 6.82 4.51 9.11
C PHE A 114 6.24 5.58 8.16
N THR A 115 4.93 5.84 8.22
CA THR A 115 4.27 6.82 7.35
C THR A 115 3.37 7.78 8.13
N ASP A 116 3.34 9.03 7.68
CA ASP A 116 2.48 10.07 8.22
C ASP A 116 0.99 9.75 7.96
N PRO A 117 0.15 9.65 9.00
CA PRO A 117 -1.29 9.40 8.84
C PRO A 117 -2.05 10.48 8.04
N GLU A 118 -1.53 11.71 7.93
CA GLU A 118 -2.17 12.78 7.14
C GLU A 118 -1.82 12.74 5.64
N LEU A 119 -0.84 11.93 5.26
CA LEU A 119 -0.40 11.75 3.88
C LEU A 119 -0.79 10.38 3.32
N VAL A 120 -0.64 9.32 4.13
CA VAL A 120 -0.83 7.93 3.67
C VAL A 120 -1.95 7.27 4.47
N GLY A 121 -3.14 7.20 3.85
CA GLY A 121 -4.23 6.36 4.33
C GLY A 121 -3.99 4.87 4.04
N LEU A 122 -4.89 4.01 4.49
CA LEU A 122 -4.84 2.56 4.29
C LEU A 122 -6.07 2.09 3.51
N VAL A 123 -5.85 1.20 2.54
CA VAL A 123 -6.85 0.29 1.99
C VAL A 123 -6.72 -1.02 2.76
N LEU A 124 -7.72 -1.34 3.58
CA LEU A 124 -7.80 -2.65 4.21
C LEU A 124 -8.50 -3.62 3.24
N ASP A 125 -7.73 -4.51 2.62
CA ASP A 125 -8.27 -5.60 1.82
C ASP A 125 -8.47 -6.82 2.70
N MET A 126 -9.74 -7.08 3.04
CA MET A 126 -10.12 -8.12 3.98
C MET A 126 -9.66 -9.51 3.48
N GLY A 127 -9.67 -9.73 2.16
CA GLY A 127 -9.31 -11.00 1.55
C GLY A 127 -7.80 -11.25 1.61
N HIS A 128 -6.99 -10.27 1.19
CA HIS A 128 -5.53 -10.40 1.31
C HIS A 128 -5.09 -10.51 2.76
N TYR A 129 -5.70 -9.75 3.67
CA TYR A 129 -5.36 -9.80 5.09
C TYR A 129 -5.66 -11.16 5.71
N MET A 130 -6.80 -11.78 5.35
CA MET A 130 -7.14 -13.15 5.76
C MET A 130 -6.23 -14.20 5.13
N PHE A 131 -5.84 -14.02 3.86
CA PHE A 131 -5.01 -14.98 3.12
C PHE A 131 -3.67 -15.24 3.79
N VAL A 132 -3.12 -14.24 4.49
CA VAL A 132 -1.84 -14.30 5.21
C VAL A 132 -2.00 -14.61 6.70
N GLY A 133 -3.19 -15.09 7.12
CA GLY A 133 -3.48 -15.49 8.50
C GLY A 133 -3.90 -14.35 9.44
N GLY A 134 -4.10 -13.14 8.93
CA GLY A 134 -4.59 -12.00 9.72
C GLY A 134 -6.10 -12.06 9.99
N ASN A 135 -6.52 -11.50 11.13
CA ASN A 135 -7.94 -11.26 11.40
C ASN A 135 -8.33 -9.84 10.93
N PRO A 136 -9.12 -9.70 9.87
CA PRO A 136 -9.42 -8.38 9.30
C PRO A 136 -10.34 -7.53 10.19
N LEU A 137 -11.14 -8.14 11.07
CA LEU A 137 -11.94 -7.37 12.04
C LEU A 137 -11.07 -6.74 13.12
N GLU A 138 -10.02 -7.43 13.56
CA GLU A 138 -9.05 -6.86 14.50
C GLU A 138 -8.21 -5.78 13.82
N ALA A 139 -7.81 -5.98 12.56
CA ALA A 139 -7.14 -4.95 11.76
C ALA A 139 -8.00 -3.69 11.60
N LEU A 140 -9.31 -3.86 11.32
CA LEU A 140 -10.25 -2.75 11.22
C LEU A 140 -10.31 -1.95 12.52
N LYS A 141 -10.39 -2.62 13.69
CA LYS A 141 -10.40 -1.94 14.99
C LYS A 141 -9.09 -1.20 15.25
N LYS A 142 -7.96 -1.85 14.97
CA LYS A 142 -6.60 -1.36 15.24
C LYS A 142 -6.25 -0.15 14.36
N HIS A 143 -6.53 -0.22 13.06
CA HIS A 143 -6.13 0.79 12.08
C HIS A 143 -7.28 1.71 11.65
N ARG A 144 -8.39 1.77 12.40
CA ARG A 144 -9.59 2.55 12.04
C ARG A 144 -9.33 4.01 11.65
N THR A 145 -8.31 4.63 12.24
CA THR A 145 -7.94 6.04 11.96
C THR A 145 -7.12 6.19 10.68
N ARG A 146 -6.55 5.10 10.16
CA ARG A 146 -5.79 5.05 8.90
C ARG A 146 -6.67 4.60 7.73
N ILE A 147 -7.66 3.74 7.99
CA ILE A 147 -8.47 3.13 6.94
C ILE A 147 -9.36 4.17 6.28
N CYS A 148 -9.14 4.39 4.99
CA CYS A 148 -9.95 5.25 4.13
C CYS A 148 -10.84 4.43 3.19
N ILE A 149 -10.41 3.21 2.86
CA ILE A 149 -11.10 2.28 1.96
C ILE A 149 -11.04 0.87 2.55
N SER A 150 -12.15 0.14 2.52
CA SER A 150 -12.17 -1.30 2.78
C SER A 150 -12.64 -2.04 1.53
N THR A 151 -11.93 -3.08 1.11
CA THR A 151 -12.35 -3.95 0.00
C THR A 151 -12.72 -5.34 0.52
N SER A 152 -13.84 -5.87 0.05
CA SER A 152 -14.24 -7.26 0.27
C SER A 152 -13.79 -8.11 -0.92
N ARG A 153 -12.81 -8.98 -0.71
CA ARG A 153 -12.45 -10.06 -1.63
C ARG A 153 -12.62 -11.39 -0.93
N THR A 154 -13.20 -12.37 -1.61
CA THR A 154 -13.30 -13.74 -1.08
C THR A 154 -11.93 -14.40 -1.14
N ALA A 155 -11.32 -14.69 0.01
CA ALA A 155 -10.17 -15.57 0.08
C ALA A 155 -10.66 -17.03 0.10
N ILE A 156 -10.30 -17.83 -0.90
CA ILE A 156 -10.53 -19.29 -0.87
C ILE A 156 -9.33 -19.91 -0.15
N LEU A 157 -9.45 -20.04 1.17
CA LEU A 157 -8.48 -20.77 1.98
C LEU A 157 -8.70 -22.27 1.73
N LYS A 158 -7.71 -22.96 1.13
CA LYS A 158 -7.67 -24.43 1.21
C LYS A 158 -7.31 -24.78 2.65
N LEU A 159 -8.32 -25.11 3.45
CA LEU A 159 -8.11 -25.76 4.74
C LEU A 159 -7.42 -27.12 4.49
N PRO A 160 -6.42 -27.50 5.30
CA PRO A 160 -5.76 -28.80 5.20
C PRO A 160 -6.73 -29.96 5.45
#